data_AF-A0A318E7V9-F1
#
_entry.id   AF-A0A318E7V9-F1
#
_cell.length_a   1.000
_cell.length_b   1.000
_cell.length_c   1.000
_cell.angle_alpha   90.00
_cell.angle_beta   90.00
_cell.angle_gamma   90.00
#
_symmetry.space_group_name_H-M   'P 1'
#
loop_
_entity.id
_entity.type
_entity.pdbx_description
1 polymer ?
#
loop_
_entity_poly.entity_id
_entity_poly.type
_entity_poly.pdbx_seq_one_letter_code
_entity_poly.pdbx_strand_id
1 'polypeptide(L)'
;MLSVLLALTGPAQAQTERPADDPHQAVAEFLPSCAPRFAQIDARVAEAGVGDASYRRVEGFPYLRTDRLMSSYDRELDDPDKLDAWLLQLRDNDNFSRDIELRNLGLDTRERSTLLLDMRLCAVWLSFMETGDPERLRAMIRAVRKTAEAAPSAAPPEHADAPASGRATQRVWRAAANDEARELLERFARLPRDPLRRTGLTVDGWLALATEFAPTWIIGSGRGNATPSALAWHDTHLVADTARPTVYFMPAFARAGDTVLMQFHYFVWFAGADGDIDGVIWRVTLDENGRPLLYDSLGADGSAYRIHRAQALEVRHPRTLAAGVIAEDVLGTGPLRVHVDADTAAVTAVEPGEPVSETAVATTARDYALVAYEELLVLPRGEGTMSAFDASGRLRVSSGHPALQLGRHPPLAPLQRTFDDPRLVEAYFLLPLDMAPERVAGNQVIRP
;
A
#
# COMPACT_ATOMS: atom_id res chain seq x y z
N MET A 1 -19.23 -20.88 72.48
CA MET A 1 -17.78 -20.55 72.49
C MET A 1 -17.46 -20.06 71.08
N LEU A 2 -17.70 -18.79 70.78
CA LEU A 2 -16.75 -17.67 70.89
C LEU A 2 -15.43 -17.96 70.13
N SER A 3 -15.37 -17.52 68.87
CA SER A 3 -14.11 -17.25 68.17
C SER A 3 -14.22 -15.89 67.50
N VAL A 4 -13.21 -15.09 67.80
CA VAL A 4 -13.11 -13.63 67.72
C VAL A 4 -12.79 -13.20 66.29
N LEU A 5 -13.57 -12.25 65.74
CA LEU A 5 -13.16 -11.44 64.59
C LEU A 5 -12.15 -10.39 65.07
N LEU A 6 -10.91 -10.47 64.59
CA LEU A 6 -9.93 -9.38 64.71
C LEU A 6 -10.16 -8.41 63.54
N ALA A 7 -10.66 -7.21 63.84
CA ALA A 7 -10.67 -6.09 62.91
C ALA A 7 -9.28 -5.45 62.88
N LEU A 8 -8.55 -5.61 61.78
CA LEU A 8 -7.36 -4.81 61.48
C LEU A 8 -7.82 -3.57 60.70
N THR A 9 -8.03 -2.48 61.43
CA THR A 9 -8.17 -1.14 60.85
C THR A 9 -6.79 -0.66 60.38
N GLY A 10 -6.49 -0.87 59.10
CA GLY A 10 -5.41 -0.13 58.44
C GLY A 10 -5.85 1.32 58.21
N PRO A 11 -4.95 2.32 58.33
CA PRO A 11 -5.30 3.67 57.95
C PRO A 11 -5.61 3.66 56.45
N ALA A 12 -6.80 4.12 56.09
CA ALA A 12 -7.09 4.50 54.72
C ALA A 12 -6.04 5.55 54.32
N GLN A 13 -5.07 5.15 53.50
CA GLN A 13 -4.29 6.12 52.76
C GLN A 13 -5.29 6.89 51.93
N ALA A 14 -5.58 8.13 52.34
CA ALA A 14 -6.22 9.10 51.50
C ALA A 14 -5.34 9.19 50.25
N GLN A 15 -5.78 8.53 49.18
CA GLN A 15 -5.37 8.91 47.85
C GLN A 15 -5.83 10.36 47.73
N THR A 16 -4.90 11.30 47.92
CA THR A 16 -5.10 12.67 47.50
C THR A 16 -5.40 12.59 46.02
N GLU A 17 -6.68 12.63 45.66
CA GLU A 17 -7.12 12.93 44.31
C GLU A 17 -6.36 14.18 43.91
N ARG A 18 -5.42 14.01 42.98
CA ARG A 18 -4.75 15.14 42.34
C ARG A 18 -5.89 16.02 41.80
N PRO A 19 -5.90 17.34 42.07
CA PRO A 19 -6.92 18.22 41.49
C PRO A 19 -6.96 17.91 39.99
N ALA A 20 -8.15 17.74 39.41
CA ALA A 20 -8.27 17.56 37.97
C ALA A 20 -7.54 18.75 37.34
N ASP A 21 -6.35 18.50 36.76
CA ASP A 21 -5.56 19.54 36.11
C ASP A 21 -6.49 20.21 35.09
N ASP A 22 -6.58 21.54 35.11
CA ASP A 22 -7.42 22.29 34.16
C ASP A 22 -7.08 21.80 32.75
N PRO A 23 -8.03 21.18 32.02
CA PRO A 23 -7.76 20.62 30.70
C PRO A 23 -7.16 21.65 29.74
N HIS A 24 -7.52 22.93 29.89
CA HIS A 24 -6.96 24.01 29.08
C HIS A 24 -5.49 24.27 29.42
N GLN A 25 -5.13 24.28 30.71
CA GLN A 25 -3.74 24.43 31.13
C GLN A 25 -2.89 23.23 30.69
N ALA A 26 -3.41 22.00 30.83
CA ALA A 26 -2.72 20.80 30.40
C ALA A 26 -2.43 20.81 28.89
N VAL A 27 -3.38 21.25 28.05
CA VAL A 27 -3.16 21.42 26.61
C VAL A 27 -2.15 22.53 26.31
N ALA A 28 -2.21 23.65 27.03
CA ALA A 28 -1.30 24.78 26.84
C ALA A 28 0.17 24.42 27.17
N GLU A 29 0.38 23.54 28.15
CA GLU A 29 1.72 23.00 28.48
C GLU A 29 2.15 21.91 27.51
N PHE A 30 1.21 21.08 27.02
CA PHE A 30 1.48 19.98 26.11
C PHE A 30 1.88 20.43 24.70
N LEU A 31 1.15 21.38 24.10
CA LEU A 31 1.33 21.80 22.71
C LEU A 31 2.77 22.24 22.36
N PRO A 32 3.44 23.09 23.17
CA PRO A 32 4.84 23.48 22.92
C PRO A 32 5.83 22.31 22.92
N SER A 33 5.50 21.18 23.56
CA SER A 33 6.35 19.98 23.59
C SER A 33 6.33 19.20 22.27
N CYS A 34 5.33 19.42 21.42
CA CYS A 34 5.10 18.57 20.25
C CYS A 34 6.14 18.74 19.14
N ALA A 35 6.42 19.96 18.70
CA ALA A 35 7.38 20.18 17.63
C ALA A 35 8.81 19.68 17.97
N PRO A 36 9.36 19.95 19.18
CA PRO A 36 10.63 19.36 19.61
C PRO A 36 10.62 17.82 19.62
N ARG A 37 9.50 17.20 20.03
CA ARG A 37 9.36 15.74 20.06
C ARG A 37 9.47 15.14 18.67
N PHE A 38 8.77 15.69 17.67
CA PHE A 38 8.89 15.24 16.27
C PHE A 38 10.33 15.40 15.77
N ALA A 39 10.96 16.56 15.99
CA ALA A 39 12.32 16.83 15.55
C ALA A 39 13.34 15.85 16.16
N GLN A 40 13.20 15.51 17.44
CA GLN A 40 14.08 14.56 18.12
C GLN A 40 13.95 13.15 17.53
N ILE A 41 12.73 12.66 17.32
CA ILE A 41 12.50 11.34 16.73
C ILE A 41 12.97 11.31 15.27
N ASP A 42 12.71 12.36 14.49
CA ASP A 42 13.19 12.48 13.12
C ASP A 42 14.72 12.40 13.03
N ALA A 43 15.43 13.06 13.94
CA ALA A 43 16.89 12.99 14.00
C ALA A 43 17.38 11.56 14.30
N ARG A 44 16.79 10.88 15.29
CA ARG A 44 17.13 9.48 15.62
C ARG A 44 16.91 8.54 14.44
N VAL A 45 15.77 8.66 13.77
CA VAL A 45 15.40 7.84 12.60
C VAL A 45 16.37 8.07 11.45
N ALA A 46 16.74 9.33 11.18
CA ALA A 46 17.67 9.68 10.13
C ALA A 46 19.09 9.17 10.43
N GLU A 47 19.57 9.34 11.67
CA GLU A 47 20.88 8.88 12.13
C GLU A 47 21.04 7.36 11.99
N ALA A 48 19.98 6.60 12.33
CA ALA A 48 19.96 5.16 12.20
C ALA A 48 19.72 4.67 10.76
N GLY A 49 19.29 5.55 9.84
CA GLY A 49 18.98 5.18 8.46
C GLY A 49 17.77 4.24 8.32
N VAL A 50 16.80 4.33 9.25
CA VAL A 50 15.62 3.45 9.33
C VAL A 50 14.32 4.15 8.92
N GLY A 51 14.42 5.29 8.23
CA GLY A 51 13.26 6.02 7.71
C GLY A 51 12.40 5.18 6.78
N ASP A 52 11.09 5.17 7.01
CA ASP A 52 10.13 4.54 6.10
C ASP A 52 9.83 5.45 4.91
N ALA A 53 9.84 4.88 3.71
CA ALA A 53 9.64 5.59 2.47
C ALA A 53 8.23 5.39 1.85
N SER A 54 7.32 4.66 2.53
CA SER A 54 5.93 4.43 2.09
C SER A 54 5.16 5.74 1.92
N TYR A 55 5.20 6.60 2.94
CA TYR A 55 4.54 7.90 2.95
C TYR A 55 5.55 9.03 3.12
N ARG A 56 5.28 10.18 2.48
CA ARG A 56 6.19 11.34 2.51
C ARG A 56 5.78 12.33 3.57
N ARG A 57 6.72 12.75 4.42
CA ARG A 57 6.52 13.82 5.42
C ARG A 57 6.13 15.12 4.73
N VAL A 58 5.06 15.74 5.21
CA VAL A 58 4.54 16.99 4.66
C VAL A 58 5.40 18.16 5.17
N GLU A 59 5.95 18.94 4.23
CA GLU A 59 6.82 20.08 4.56
C GLU A 59 6.08 21.10 5.44
N GLY A 60 6.66 21.43 6.61
CA GLY A 60 6.05 22.36 7.58
C GLY A 60 5.02 21.73 8.53
N PHE A 61 4.64 20.46 8.32
CA PHE A 61 3.66 19.74 9.13
C PHE A 61 4.20 18.34 9.48
N PRO A 62 5.18 18.24 10.41
CA PRO A 62 5.96 17.01 10.65
C PRO A 62 5.16 15.83 11.23
N TYR A 63 3.92 16.10 11.63
CA TYR A 63 2.94 15.15 12.16
C TYR A 63 1.98 14.62 11.09
N LEU A 64 2.19 14.98 9.82
CA LEU A 64 1.42 14.52 8.67
C LEU A 64 2.34 13.85 7.65
N ARG A 65 1.88 12.74 7.08
CA ARG A 65 2.47 12.16 5.87
C ARG A 65 1.42 11.95 4.80
N THR A 66 1.86 12.06 3.55
CA THR A 66 0.99 11.98 2.39
C THR A 66 1.52 11.01 1.33
N ASP A 67 0.63 10.61 0.46
CA ASP A 67 0.86 9.87 -0.78
C ASP A 67 0.14 10.59 -1.94
N ARG A 68 0.22 10.01 -3.14
CA ARG A 68 -0.45 10.57 -4.31
C ARG A 68 -1.97 10.48 -4.20
N LEU A 69 -2.52 9.44 -3.57
CA LEU A 69 -3.95 9.31 -3.35
C LEU A 69 -4.51 10.47 -2.52
N MET A 70 -3.92 10.74 -1.35
CA MET A 70 -4.35 11.85 -0.49
C MET A 70 -4.17 13.21 -1.15
N SER A 71 -3.12 13.39 -1.97
CA SER A 71 -2.95 14.63 -2.72
C SER A 71 -4.04 14.91 -3.75
N SER A 72 -4.72 13.86 -4.24
CA SER A 72 -5.74 13.99 -5.29
C SER A 72 -7.05 14.62 -4.82
N TYR A 73 -7.27 14.73 -3.51
CA TYR A 73 -8.47 15.31 -2.90
C TYR A 73 -8.38 16.84 -2.73
N ASP A 74 -7.29 17.50 -3.15
CA ASP A 74 -7.00 18.92 -2.88
C ASP A 74 -8.12 19.91 -3.28
N ARG A 75 -9.02 19.51 -4.19
CA ARG A 75 -10.16 20.31 -4.68
C ARG A 75 -11.51 19.93 -4.08
N GLU A 76 -11.55 19.01 -3.12
CA GLU A 76 -12.79 18.48 -2.54
C GLU A 76 -12.90 18.75 -1.03
N LEU A 77 -11.95 19.50 -0.46
CA LEU A 77 -11.83 19.72 0.99
C LEU A 77 -12.64 20.91 1.51
N ASP A 78 -13.52 21.48 0.68
CA ASP A 78 -14.53 22.45 1.13
C ASP A 78 -15.67 21.78 1.91
N ASP A 79 -15.83 20.45 1.76
CA ASP A 79 -16.72 19.61 2.56
C ASP A 79 -16.04 19.25 3.90
N PRO A 80 -16.62 19.63 5.06
CA PRO A 80 -16.03 19.36 6.38
C PRO A 80 -15.80 17.87 6.66
N ASP A 81 -16.71 16.99 6.24
CA ASP A 81 -16.59 15.55 6.49
C ASP A 81 -15.43 14.96 5.68
N LYS A 82 -15.24 15.45 4.45
CA LYS A 82 -14.08 15.07 3.62
C LYS A 82 -12.78 15.63 4.19
N LEU A 83 -12.77 16.88 4.67
CA LEU A 83 -11.59 17.49 5.29
C LEU A 83 -11.16 16.69 6.52
N ASP A 84 -12.09 16.32 7.40
CA ASP A 84 -11.79 15.55 8.61
C ASP A 84 -11.27 14.15 8.28
N ALA A 85 -11.89 13.45 7.33
CA ALA A 85 -11.44 12.14 6.87
C ALA A 85 -10.05 12.21 6.20
N TRP A 86 -9.79 13.26 5.42
CA TRP A 86 -8.49 13.50 4.80
C TRP A 86 -7.40 13.77 5.83
N LEU A 87 -7.66 14.64 6.82
CA LEU A 87 -6.73 14.92 7.92
C LEU A 87 -6.48 13.69 8.80
N LEU A 88 -7.51 12.89 9.06
CA LEU A 88 -7.35 11.60 9.74
C LEU A 88 -6.39 10.70 8.96
N GLN A 89 -6.61 10.52 7.66
CA GLN A 89 -5.74 9.65 6.87
C GLN A 89 -4.29 10.14 6.81
N LEU A 90 -4.03 11.45 6.72
CA LEU A 90 -2.65 11.98 6.74
C LEU A 90 -1.92 11.71 8.06
N ARG A 91 -2.65 11.72 9.18
CA ARG A 91 -2.11 11.37 10.50
C ARG A 91 -1.92 9.87 10.64
N ASP A 92 -2.84 9.07 10.11
CA ASP A 92 -2.71 7.61 10.10
C ASP A 92 -1.52 7.16 9.25
N ASN A 93 -1.27 7.82 8.12
CA ASN A 93 -0.07 7.61 7.30
C ASN A 93 1.22 7.93 8.08
N ASP A 94 1.27 9.04 8.83
CA ASP A 94 2.43 9.32 9.69
C ASP A 94 2.57 8.24 10.76
N ASN A 95 1.51 7.95 11.49
CA ASN A 95 1.50 6.97 12.55
C ASN A 95 1.95 5.57 12.09
N PHE A 96 1.51 5.13 10.91
CA PHE A 96 1.95 3.90 10.28
C PHE A 96 3.47 3.90 10.07
N SER A 97 4.00 4.91 9.39
CA SER A 97 5.43 5.03 9.14
C SER A 97 6.24 5.15 10.45
N ARG A 98 5.71 5.85 11.46
CA ARG A 98 6.36 5.97 12.77
C ARG A 98 6.45 4.64 13.49
N ASP A 99 5.40 3.82 13.44
CA ASP A 99 5.45 2.50 14.07
C ASP A 99 6.60 1.64 13.48
N ILE A 100 6.74 1.65 12.16
CA ILE A 100 7.82 0.96 11.45
C ILE A 100 9.19 1.53 11.83
N GLU A 101 9.35 2.85 11.77
CA GLU A 101 10.59 3.54 12.11
C GLU A 101 11.05 3.23 13.55
N LEU A 102 10.13 3.27 14.51
CA LEU A 102 10.43 3.01 15.92
C LEU A 102 10.72 1.52 16.19
N ARG A 103 10.06 0.58 15.49
CA ARG A 103 10.41 -0.85 15.55
C ARG A 103 11.83 -1.09 15.03
N ASN A 104 12.17 -0.49 13.89
CA ASN A 104 13.48 -0.63 13.27
C ASN A 104 14.60 0.13 14.01
N LEU A 105 14.26 1.11 14.85
CA LEU A 105 15.18 1.69 15.85
C LEU A 105 15.49 0.73 17.01
N GLY A 106 14.77 -0.40 17.13
CA GLY A 106 14.96 -1.38 18.20
C GLY A 106 14.37 -0.96 19.53
N LEU A 107 13.41 -0.04 19.56
CA LEU A 107 12.71 0.33 20.80
C LEU A 107 11.87 -0.85 21.28
N ASP A 108 11.86 -1.04 22.60
CA ASP A 108 10.96 -2.01 23.20
C ASP A 108 9.48 -1.60 23.04
N THR A 109 8.58 -2.57 23.21
CA THR A 109 7.14 -2.36 23.02
C THR A 109 6.58 -1.24 23.90
N ARG A 110 7.04 -1.10 25.14
CA ARG A 110 6.50 -0.10 26.08
C ARG A 110 6.95 1.30 25.71
N GLU A 111 8.25 1.49 25.44
CA GLU A 111 8.80 2.77 25.00
C GLU A 111 8.13 3.21 23.68
N ARG A 112 8.07 2.29 22.71
CA ARG A 112 7.43 2.54 21.41
C ARG A 112 5.95 2.91 21.55
N SER A 113 5.17 2.17 22.32
CA SER A 113 3.75 2.47 22.52
C SER A 113 3.54 3.84 23.18
N THR A 114 4.37 4.21 24.16
CA THR A 114 4.29 5.51 24.83
C THR A 114 4.58 6.64 23.84
N LEU A 115 5.66 6.53 23.06
CA LEU A 115 6.01 7.53 22.05
C LEU A 115 4.95 7.67 20.96
N LEU A 116 4.40 6.56 20.46
CA LEU A 116 3.34 6.60 19.45
C LEU A 116 2.08 7.28 19.99
N LEU A 117 1.68 7.03 21.24
CA LEU A 117 0.55 7.70 21.86
C LEU A 117 0.78 9.21 21.98
N ASP A 118 1.95 9.62 22.47
CA ASP A 118 2.32 11.03 22.60
C ASP A 118 2.34 11.76 21.24
N MET A 119 2.91 11.11 20.22
CA MET A 119 2.98 11.67 18.87
C MET A 119 1.60 11.75 18.21
N ARG A 120 0.73 10.75 18.39
CA ARG A 120 -0.67 10.79 17.93
C ARG A 120 -1.43 11.93 18.59
N LEU A 121 -1.29 12.10 19.89
CA LEU A 121 -1.94 13.19 20.63
C LEU A 121 -1.45 14.55 20.13
N CYS A 122 -0.14 14.69 19.89
CA CYS A 122 0.42 15.89 19.26
C CYS A 122 -0.16 16.14 17.87
N ALA A 123 -0.25 15.11 17.02
CA ALA A 123 -0.80 15.24 15.67
C ALA A 123 -2.25 15.71 15.69
N VAL A 124 -3.07 15.19 16.63
CA VAL A 124 -4.47 15.62 16.79
C VAL A 124 -4.56 17.10 17.16
N TRP A 125 -3.84 17.54 18.20
CA TRP A 125 -3.93 18.91 18.67
C TRP A 125 -3.30 19.92 17.70
N LEU A 126 -2.16 19.59 17.09
CA LEU A 126 -1.55 20.46 16.07
C LEU A 126 -2.45 20.59 14.85
N SER A 127 -3.01 19.48 14.33
CA SER A 127 -4.00 19.55 13.24
C SER A 127 -5.18 20.44 13.61
N PHE A 128 -5.80 20.22 14.77
CA PHE A 128 -6.99 20.98 15.20
C PHE A 128 -6.72 22.49 15.32
N MET A 129 -5.59 22.87 15.93
CA MET A 129 -5.25 24.27 16.12
C MET A 129 -4.93 24.97 14.80
N GLU A 130 -4.24 24.28 13.88
CA GLU A 130 -3.82 24.87 12.62
C GLU A 130 -4.94 24.92 11.58
N THR A 131 -5.88 23.97 11.57
CA THR A 131 -7.00 23.98 10.63
C THR A 131 -8.07 25.03 10.98
N GLY A 132 -8.07 25.53 12.22
CA GLY A 132 -8.90 26.66 12.64
C GLY A 132 -8.52 28.00 11.99
N ASP A 133 -7.31 28.12 11.44
CA ASP A 133 -6.88 29.27 10.64
C ASP A 133 -6.98 28.94 9.13
N PRO A 134 -7.85 29.64 8.36
CA PRO A 134 -8.01 29.39 6.92
C PRO A 134 -6.71 29.57 6.11
N GLU A 135 -5.79 30.44 6.50
CA GLU A 135 -4.52 30.60 5.79
C GLU A 135 -3.60 29.40 6.02
N ARG A 136 -3.54 28.92 7.27
CA ARG A 136 -2.81 27.70 7.65
C ARG A 136 -3.37 26.45 7.00
N LEU A 137 -4.69 26.28 6.98
CA LEU A 137 -5.35 25.17 6.27
C LEU A 137 -4.98 25.17 4.78
N ARG A 138 -5.06 26.32 4.10
CA ARG A 138 -4.66 26.42 2.69
C ARG A 138 -3.17 26.13 2.49
N ALA A 139 -2.31 26.54 3.43
CA ALA A 139 -0.88 26.21 3.38
C ALA A 139 -0.63 24.70 3.51
N MET A 140 -1.38 24.03 4.40
CA MET A 140 -1.34 22.59 4.61
C MET A 140 -1.74 21.83 3.33
N ILE A 141 -2.88 22.18 2.73
CA ILE A 141 -3.35 21.56 1.48
C ILE A 141 -2.31 21.71 0.36
N ARG A 142 -1.71 22.92 0.22
CA ARG A 142 -0.64 23.15 -0.76
C ARG A 142 0.61 22.31 -0.47
N ALA A 143 1.01 22.20 0.79
CA ALA A 143 2.19 21.44 1.20
C ALA A 143 1.99 19.95 0.92
N VAL A 144 0.81 19.40 1.19
CA VAL A 144 0.44 18.02 0.86
C VAL A 144 0.58 17.76 -0.65
N ARG A 145 -0.03 18.61 -1.49
CA ARG A 145 0.07 18.47 -2.94
C ARG A 145 1.52 18.49 -3.45
N LYS A 146 2.27 19.52 -3.04
CA LYS A 146 3.69 19.68 -3.44
C LYS A 146 4.53 18.46 -3.03
N THR A 147 4.31 17.94 -1.83
CA THR A 147 5.05 16.79 -1.30
C THR A 147 4.76 15.51 -2.09
N ALA A 148 3.51 15.29 -2.50
CA ALA A 148 3.11 14.12 -3.28
C ALA A 148 3.60 14.17 -4.74
N GLU A 149 3.67 15.37 -5.33
CA GLU A 149 4.13 15.58 -6.71
C GLU A 149 5.66 15.47 -6.85
N ALA A 150 6.42 15.52 -5.76
CA ALA A 150 7.87 15.30 -5.76
C ALA A 150 8.21 13.85 -6.19
N ALA A 151 8.27 13.62 -7.50
CA ALA A 151 8.54 12.32 -8.09
C ALA A 151 10.05 12.00 -8.10
N PRO A 152 10.42 10.70 -8.02
CA PRO A 152 11.77 10.25 -8.34
C PRO A 152 12.15 10.68 -9.75
N SER A 153 13.36 11.22 -9.93
CA SER A 153 13.84 11.80 -11.20
C SER A 153 14.49 10.78 -12.15
N ALA A 154 14.76 9.55 -11.70
CA ALA A 154 15.45 8.57 -12.53
C ALA A 154 14.51 8.00 -13.59
N ALA A 155 15.01 7.72 -14.80
CA ALA A 155 14.28 6.92 -15.77
C ALA A 155 14.31 5.43 -15.35
N PRO A 156 13.31 4.61 -15.74
CA PRO A 156 13.41 3.17 -15.56
C PRO A 156 14.63 2.61 -16.31
N PRO A 157 15.23 1.50 -15.85
CA PRO A 157 16.25 0.81 -16.61
C PRO A 157 15.70 0.36 -17.98
N GLU A 158 16.51 0.49 -19.03
CA GLU A 158 16.20 -0.09 -20.34
C GLU A 158 16.45 -1.59 -20.29
N HIS A 159 15.37 -2.38 -20.31
CA HIS A 159 15.45 -3.82 -20.57
C HIS A 159 15.04 -4.07 -22.01
N ALA A 160 15.87 -4.78 -22.78
CA ALA A 160 15.42 -5.37 -24.03
C ALA A 160 14.35 -6.42 -23.72
N ASP A 161 13.26 -6.47 -24.49
CA ASP A 161 12.28 -7.57 -24.44
C ASP A 161 13.04 -8.89 -24.63
N ALA A 162 13.38 -9.55 -23.52
CA ALA A 162 14.11 -10.80 -23.56
C ALA A 162 13.13 -11.90 -23.98
N PRO A 163 13.41 -12.66 -25.06
CA PRO A 163 12.54 -13.76 -25.43
C PRO A 163 12.51 -14.79 -24.30
N ALA A 164 11.32 -15.29 -24.00
CA ALA A 164 11.11 -16.35 -23.00
C ALA A 164 12.09 -17.50 -23.26
N SER A 165 12.82 -17.92 -22.22
CA SER A 165 13.82 -18.98 -22.38
C SER A 165 13.16 -20.30 -22.81
N GLY A 166 13.51 -20.81 -23.99
CA GLY A 166 12.85 -21.97 -24.63
C GLY A 166 13.02 -23.32 -23.93
N ARG A 167 13.53 -23.34 -22.70
CA ARG A 167 13.72 -24.55 -21.86
C ARG A 167 13.51 -24.27 -20.36
N ALA A 168 12.61 -23.34 -20.03
CA ALA A 168 12.29 -22.98 -18.66
C ALA A 168 11.57 -24.12 -17.91
N THR A 169 11.97 -24.37 -16.66
CA THR A 169 11.11 -25.12 -15.73
C THR A 169 9.93 -24.23 -15.35
N GLN A 170 8.70 -24.72 -15.53
CA GLN A 170 7.49 -24.01 -15.12
C GLN A 170 6.88 -24.64 -13.86
N ARG A 171 6.42 -23.79 -12.95
CA ARG A 171 5.69 -24.20 -11.73
C ARG A 171 4.43 -23.37 -11.57
N VAL A 172 3.37 -24.02 -11.10
CA VAL A 172 2.07 -23.40 -10.83
C VAL A 172 1.94 -23.16 -9.34
N TRP A 173 1.56 -21.94 -8.98
CA TRP A 173 1.45 -21.47 -7.59
C TRP A 173 0.11 -20.78 -7.36
N ARG A 174 -0.58 -21.12 -6.27
CA ARG A 174 -1.89 -20.54 -5.93
C ARG A 174 -1.94 -20.12 -4.46
N ALA A 175 -2.77 -19.13 -4.15
CA ALA A 175 -3.07 -18.79 -2.77
C ALA A 175 -3.85 -19.95 -2.13
N ALA A 176 -3.69 -20.14 -0.82
CA ALA A 176 -4.57 -21.02 -0.06
C ALA A 176 -6.02 -20.51 -0.17
N ALA A 177 -6.99 -21.40 -0.40
CA ALA A 177 -8.38 -21.02 -0.59
C ALA A 177 -8.97 -20.32 0.64
N ASN A 178 -9.81 -19.32 0.42
CA ASN A 178 -10.62 -18.65 1.44
C ASN A 178 -12.05 -18.46 0.90
N ASP A 179 -13.04 -19.05 1.56
CA ASP A 179 -14.44 -19.02 1.12
C ASP A 179 -15.22 -17.76 1.56
N GLU A 180 -14.64 -16.89 2.39
CA GLU A 180 -15.33 -15.72 2.98
C GLU A 180 -15.57 -14.58 1.97
N ALA A 181 -14.85 -14.58 0.84
CA ALA A 181 -14.93 -13.53 -0.15
C ALA A 181 -16.30 -13.47 -0.85
N ARG A 182 -16.96 -14.62 -1.01
CA ARG A 182 -18.22 -14.75 -1.76
C ARG A 182 -19.32 -13.83 -1.20
N GLU A 183 -19.52 -13.85 0.11
CA GLU A 183 -20.53 -13.00 0.77
C GLU A 183 -20.20 -11.50 0.61
N LEU A 184 -18.92 -11.14 0.71
CA LEU A 184 -18.47 -9.76 0.52
C LEU A 184 -18.73 -9.27 -0.90
N LEU A 185 -18.47 -10.11 -1.91
CA LEU A 185 -18.71 -9.77 -3.31
C LEU A 185 -20.21 -9.63 -3.62
N GLU A 186 -21.08 -10.50 -3.09
CA GLU A 186 -22.53 -10.41 -3.28
C GLU A 186 -23.14 -9.09 -2.78
N ARG A 187 -22.47 -8.43 -1.83
CA ARG A 187 -22.90 -7.14 -1.27
C ARG A 187 -21.91 -6.01 -1.51
N PHE A 188 -20.94 -6.16 -2.41
CA PHE A 188 -19.82 -5.21 -2.56
C PHE A 188 -20.28 -3.77 -2.78
N ALA A 189 -21.27 -3.57 -3.66
CA ALA A 189 -21.86 -2.26 -3.94
C ALA A 189 -22.52 -1.58 -2.73
N ARG A 190 -22.82 -2.34 -1.66
CA ARG A 190 -23.46 -1.87 -0.42
C ARG A 190 -22.49 -1.81 0.76
N LEU A 191 -21.21 -2.11 0.55
CA LEU A 191 -20.20 -1.99 1.61
C LEU A 191 -20.10 -0.54 2.11
N PRO A 192 -19.83 -0.33 3.41
CA PRO A 192 -19.73 1.01 3.97
C PRO A 192 -18.61 1.80 3.28
N ARG A 193 -18.84 3.10 3.09
CA ARG A 193 -17.88 4.04 2.52
C ARG A 193 -17.59 5.15 3.52
N ASP A 194 -16.33 5.55 3.63
CA ASP A 194 -15.95 6.74 4.40
C ASP A 194 -16.31 8.04 3.64
N PRO A 195 -16.17 9.24 4.25
CA PRO A 195 -16.42 10.50 3.56
C PRO A 195 -15.58 10.73 2.29
N LEU A 196 -14.40 10.10 2.20
CA LEU A 196 -13.55 10.08 1.00
C LEU A 196 -13.98 9.03 -0.03
N ARG A 197 -15.13 8.38 0.17
CA ARG A 197 -15.77 7.35 -0.68
C ARG A 197 -15.00 6.03 -0.76
N ARG A 198 -14.01 5.81 0.12
CA ARG A 198 -13.23 4.58 0.19
C ARG A 198 -14.02 3.47 0.86
N THR A 199 -13.91 2.25 0.34
CA THR A 199 -14.56 1.07 0.93
C THR A 199 -13.95 0.75 2.30
N GLY A 200 -14.80 0.62 3.32
CA GLY A 200 -14.41 0.12 4.62
C GLY A 200 -14.62 -1.40 4.71
N LEU A 201 -13.59 -2.11 5.17
CA LEU A 201 -13.61 -3.55 5.46
C LEU A 201 -12.90 -3.83 6.78
N THR A 202 -13.23 -4.97 7.39
CA THR A 202 -12.44 -5.53 8.49
C THR A 202 -11.13 -6.10 7.94
N VAL A 203 -10.17 -6.39 8.83
CA VAL A 203 -8.90 -7.03 8.46
C VAL A 203 -9.14 -8.35 7.71
N ASP A 204 -10.04 -9.19 8.22
CA ASP A 204 -10.40 -10.46 7.59
C ASP A 204 -11.07 -10.24 6.23
N GLY A 205 -11.90 -9.20 6.10
CA GLY A 205 -12.54 -8.86 4.83
C GLY A 205 -11.55 -8.41 3.75
N TRP A 206 -10.51 -7.66 4.14
CA TRP A 206 -9.41 -7.32 3.24
C TRP A 206 -8.64 -8.55 2.79
N LEU A 207 -8.31 -9.46 3.72
CA LEU A 207 -7.61 -10.70 3.41
C LEU A 207 -8.46 -11.62 2.52
N ALA A 208 -9.75 -11.77 2.80
CA ALA A 208 -10.66 -12.61 2.02
C ALA A 208 -10.73 -12.15 0.55
N LEU A 209 -10.95 -10.84 0.32
CA LEU A 209 -10.97 -10.30 -1.04
C LEU A 209 -9.58 -10.35 -1.71
N ALA A 210 -8.50 -10.10 -0.98
CA ALA A 210 -7.15 -10.27 -1.52
C ALA A 210 -6.90 -11.72 -1.95
N THR A 211 -7.34 -12.71 -1.19
CA THR A 211 -7.20 -14.12 -1.57
C THR A 211 -8.03 -14.46 -2.80
N GLU A 212 -9.26 -13.96 -2.90
CA GLU A 212 -10.15 -14.18 -4.06
C GLU A 212 -9.56 -13.63 -5.36
N PHE A 213 -8.96 -12.44 -5.30
CA PHE A 213 -8.36 -11.80 -6.47
C PHE A 213 -6.87 -12.15 -6.66
N ALA A 214 -6.30 -12.98 -5.80
CA ALA A 214 -4.91 -13.41 -5.92
C ALA A 214 -4.75 -14.29 -7.17
N PRO A 215 -3.83 -13.97 -8.09
CA PRO A 215 -3.66 -14.77 -9.29
C PRO A 215 -3.06 -16.14 -8.97
N THR A 216 -3.37 -17.09 -9.85
CA THR A 216 -2.57 -18.30 -10.00
C THR A 216 -1.33 -17.93 -10.81
N TRP A 217 -0.15 -18.05 -10.20
CA TRP A 217 1.11 -17.74 -10.87
C TRP A 217 1.64 -18.96 -11.61
N ILE A 218 1.99 -18.78 -12.88
CA ILE A 218 2.72 -19.76 -13.69
C ILE A 218 4.12 -19.20 -13.90
N ILE A 219 5.05 -19.64 -13.06
CA ILE A 219 6.40 -19.06 -13.02
C ILE A 219 7.32 -19.97 -13.82
N GLY A 220 7.96 -19.41 -14.84
CA GLY A 220 9.05 -20.03 -15.60
C GLY A 220 10.41 -19.53 -15.11
N SER A 221 11.41 -20.41 -15.12
CA SER A 221 12.82 -20.00 -14.97
C SER A 221 13.71 -20.96 -15.77
N GLY A 222 14.60 -20.41 -16.59
CA GLY A 222 15.69 -21.13 -17.25
C GLY A 222 16.82 -21.53 -16.28
N ARG A 223 16.90 -20.86 -15.12
CA ARG A 223 17.84 -21.17 -14.02
C ARG A 223 17.32 -22.22 -13.03
N GLY A 224 16.07 -22.64 -13.15
CA GLY A 224 15.44 -23.64 -12.28
C GLY A 224 14.74 -23.08 -11.04
N ASN A 225 14.80 -21.76 -10.82
CA ASN A 225 14.25 -21.08 -9.65
C ASN A 225 12.86 -20.47 -9.94
N ALA A 226 11.90 -21.34 -10.22
CA ALA A 226 10.52 -20.97 -10.47
C ALA A 226 9.67 -20.88 -9.18
N THR A 227 10.15 -20.18 -8.15
CA THR A 227 9.48 -20.12 -6.82
C THR A 227 9.28 -18.66 -6.38
N PRO A 228 8.04 -18.23 -6.10
CA PRO A 228 7.80 -16.93 -5.48
C PRO A 228 8.36 -17.00 -4.05
N SER A 229 9.17 -16.05 -3.63
CA SER A 229 10.02 -16.24 -2.44
C SER A 229 9.78 -15.19 -1.36
N ALA A 230 9.82 -15.61 -0.10
CA ALA A 230 9.94 -14.67 1.01
C ALA A 230 11.28 -13.92 0.92
N LEU A 231 11.35 -12.71 1.47
CA LEU A 231 12.62 -11.99 1.58
C LEU A 231 13.19 -12.20 2.97
N ALA A 232 14.49 -12.42 3.06
CA ALA A 232 15.18 -12.64 4.32
C ALA A 232 16.52 -11.93 4.34
N TRP A 233 16.94 -11.50 5.53
CA TRP A 233 18.26 -10.95 5.74
C TRP A 233 19.33 -12.04 5.72
N HIS A 234 20.36 -11.84 4.90
CA HIS A 234 21.62 -12.57 4.95
C HIS A 234 22.74 -11.54 5.21
N ASP A 235 23.18 -11.48 6.46
CA ASP A 235 24.10 -10.46 7.00
C ASP A 235 23.63 -9.00 6.78
N THR A 236 24.05 -8.39 5.67
CA THR A 236 23.83 -6.97 5.34
C THR A 236 22.99 -6.75 4.09
N HIS A 237 22.59 -7.82 3.39
CA HIS A 237 21.77 -7.74 2.19
C HIS A 237 20.59 -8.71 2.29
N LEU A 238 19.57 -8.48 1.48
CA LEU A 238 18.45 -9.39 1.35
C LEU A 238 18.77 -10.52 0.37
N VAL A 239 18.16 -11.66 0.62
CA VAL A 239 18.11 -12.81 -0.29
C VAL A 239 16.65 -13.26 -0.46
N ALA A 240 16.37 -13.85 -1.63
CA ALA A 240 15.11 -14.54 -1.88
C ALA A 240 15.16 -15.95 -1.26
N ASP A 241 14.36 -16.17 -0.22
CA ASP A 241 14.24 -17.46 0.47
C ASP A 241 13.25 -18.38 -0.26
N THR A 242 13.79 -19.16 -1.19
CA THR A 242 13.02 -20.12 -2.00
C THR A 242 12.40 -21.27 -1.21
N ALA A 243 12.78 -21.47 0.06
CA ALA A 243 12.17 -22.49 0.92
C ALA A 243 10.82 -22.04 1.51
N ARG A 244 10.52 -20.74 1.46
CA ARG A 244 9.26 -20.16 1.92
C ARG A 244 8.51 -19.49 0.76
N PRO A 245 7.63 -20.23 0.07
CA PRO A 245 6.87 -19.66 -1.04
C PRO A 245 5.93 -18.56 -0.55
N THR A 246 6.13 -17.33 -1.01
CA THR A 246 5.40 -16.15 -0.50
C THR A 246 5.10 -15.16 -1.59
N VAL A 247 3.88 -14.62 -1.55
CA VAL A 247 3.44 -13.45 -2.31
C VAL A 247 2.97 -12.43 -1.31
N TYR A 248 3.44 -11.19 -1.46
CA TYR A 248 3.01 -10.10 -0.59
C TYR A 248 1.83 -9.38 -1.22
N PHE A 249 0.91 -8.85 -0.41
CA PHE A 249 -0.20 -8.05 -0.92
C PHE A 249 -0.43 -6.78 -0.12
N MET A 250 -1.01 -5.78 -0.76
CA MET A 250 -1.43 -4.54 -0.13
C MET A 250 -2.75 -4.06 -0.74
N PRO A 251 -3.79 -3.76 0.07
CA PRO A 251 -4.96 -3.06 -0.40
C PRO A 251 -4.63 -1.59 -0.68
N ALA A 252 -5.23 -1.03 -1.74
CA ALA A 252 -5.04 0.35 -2.14
C ALA A 252 -6.31 0.90 -2.80
N PHE A 253 -6.28 2.17 -3.19
CA PHE A 253 -7.37 2.79 -3.93
C PHE A 253 -6.83 3.61 -5.10
N ALA A 254 -7.59 3.57 -6.20
CA ALA A 254 -7.47 4.48 -7.33
C ALA A 254 -8.73 5.36 -7.43
N ARG A 255 -8.69 6.31 -8.35
CA ARG A 255 -9.75 7.26 -8.65
C ARG A 255 -10.00 7.33 -10.15
N ALA A 256 -11.27 7.36 -10.50
CA ALA A 256 -11.75 7.55 -11.87
C ALA A 256 -12.91 8.53 -11.81
N GLY A 257 -12.71 9.76 -12.30
CA GLY A 257 -13.66 10.84 -12.10
C GLY A 257 -13.88 11.11 -10.61
N ASP A 258 -15.11 10.90 -10.15
CA ASP A 258 -15.54 11.02 -8.75
C ASP A 258 -15.64 9.65 -8.03
N THR A 259 -15.44 8.55 -8.76
CA THR A 259 -15.47 7.19 -8.23
C THR A 259 -14.13 6.82 -7.61
N VAL A 260 -14.18 6.15 -6.45
CA VAL A 260 -13.02 5.57 -5.78
C VAL A 260 -13.04 4.07 -5.93
N LEU A 261 -12.03 3.56 -6.63
CA LEU A 261 -11.89 2.17 -7.04
C LEU A 261 -10.97 1.43 -6.07
N MET A 262 -11.41 0.28 -5.58
CA MET A 262 -10.58 -0.59 -4.74
C MET A 262 -9.50 -1.27 -5.58
N GLN A 263 -8.29 -1.39 -5.04
CA GLN A 263 -7.18 -2.08 -5.68
C GLN A 263 -6.54 -3.09 -4.74
N PHE A 264 -6.04 -4.19 -5.31
CA PHE A 264 -5.14 -5.12 -4.63
C PHE A 264 -3.83 -5.17 -5.40
N HIS A 265 -2.73 -4.88 -4.72
CA HIS A 265 -1.39 -4.95 -5.27
C HIS A 265 -0.72 -6.20 -4.73
N TYR A 266 -0.14 -7.01 -5.61
CA TYR A 266 0.59 -8.23 -5.29
C TYR A 266 2.06 -8.05 -5.69
N PHE A 267 2.96 -8.42 -4.81
CA PHE A 267 4.40 -8.33 -5.02
C PHE A 267 4.98 -9.74 -4.95
N VAL A 268 5.58 -10.15 -6.06
CA VAL A 268 6.19 -11.48 -6.18
C VAL A 268 7.67 -11.29 -6.39
N TRP A 269 8.47 -11.92 -5.54
CA TRP A 269 9.93 -11.84 -5.57
C TRP A 269 10.53 -13.17 -5.98
N PHE A 270 11.63 -13.11 -6.72
CA PHE A 270 12.34 -14.27 -7.23
C PHE A 270 13.84 -14.15 -6.93
N ALA A 271 14.52 -15.30 -6.86
CA ALA A 271 15.97 -15.32 -6.81
C ALA A 271 16.53 -14.97 -8.19
N GLY A 272 17.20 -13.82 -8.28
CA GLY A 272 17.85 -13.30 -9.49
C GLY A 272 19.25 -13.87 -9.73
N ALA A 273 20.00 -13.25 -10.66
CA ALA A 273 21.38 -13.64 -10.95
C ALA A 273 22.31 -13.24 -9.81
N ASP A 274 23.38 -14.00 -9.55
CA ASP A 274 24.46 -13.60 -8.62
C ASP A 274 23.98 -13.18 -7.21
N GLY A 275 22.84 -13.73 -6.75
CA GLY A 275 22.25 -13.42 -5.45
C GLY A 275 21.33 -12.19 -5.42
N ASP A 276 20.98 -11.64 -6.58
CA ASP A 276 20.01 -10.54 -6.69
C ASP A 276 18.57 -10.97 -6.40
N ILE A 277 17.68 -9.98 -6.27
CA ILE A 277 16.25 -10.17 -6.10
C ILE A 277 15.51 -9.43 -7.22
N ASP A 278 14.87 -10.22 -8.07
CA ASP A 278 13.99 -9.74 -9.11
C ASP A 278 12.54 -9.79 -8.62
N GLY A 279 11.63 -9.02 -9.23
CA GLY A 279 10.23 -9.08 -8.82
C GLY A 279 9.25 -8.43 -9.77
N VAL A 280 7.99 -8.84 -9.65
CA VAL A 280 6.84 -8.30 -10.38
C VAL A 280 5.84 -7.74 -9.39
N ILE A 281 5.31 -6.57 -9.71
CA ILE A 281 4.13 -5.98 -9.08
C ILE A 281 2.96 -6.25 -10.01
N TRP A 282 1.90 -6.86 -9.49
CA TRP A 282 0.64 -7.12 -10.19
C TRP A 282 -0.49 -6.42 -9.47
N ARG A 283 -1.37 -5.73 -10.19
CA ARG A 283 -2.49 -5.00 -9.60
C ARG A 283 -3.80 -5.44 -10.21
N VAL A 284 -4.80 -5.58 -9.33
CA VAL A 284 -6.20 -5.77 -9.70
C VAL A 284 -6.95 -4.51 -9.28
N THR A 285 -7.67 -3.88 -10.21
CA THR A 285 -8.55 -2.74 -9.93
C THR A 285 -10.00 -3.18 -10.07
N LEU A 286 -10.82 -2.94 -9.05
CA LEU A 286 -12.23 -3.33 -9.01
C LEU A 286 -13.15 -2.14 -9.31
N ASP A 287 -14.25 -2.41 -10.01
CA ASP A 287 -15.36 -1.47 -10.17
C ASP A 287 -16.22 -1.35 -8.89
N GLU A 288 -17.25 -0.50 -8.92
CA GLU A 288 -18.15 -0.29 -7.77
C GLU A 288 -19.00 -1.50 -7.40
N ASN A 289 -19.05 -2.53 -8.25
CA ASN A 289 -19.73 -3.80 -8.00
C ASN A 289 -18.77 -4.91 -7.56
N GLY A 290 -17.49 -4.60 -7.36
CA GLY A 290 -16.48 -5.57 -6.93
C GLY A 290 -16.02 -6.49 -8.06
N ARG A 291 -16.27 -6.13 -9.32
CA ARG A 291 -15.78 -6.88 -10.48
C ARG A 291 -14.46 -6.29 -10.94
N PRO A 292 -13.51 -7.11 -11.41
CA PRO A 292 -12.30 -6.59 -12.03
C PRO A 292 -12.63 -5.65 -13.20
N LEU A 293 -12.03 -4.47 -13.18
CA LEU A 293 -12.09 -3.44 -14.22
C LEU A 293 -10.83 -3.50 -15.08
N LEU A 294 -9.67 -3.57 -14.42
CA LEU A 294 -8.34 -3.60 -15.02
C LEU A 294 -7.42 -4.52 -14.23
N TYR A 295 -6.47 -5.10 -14.95
CA TYR A 295 -5.26 -5.64 -14.37
C TYR A 295 -4.06 -4.89 -14.93
N ASP A 296 -3.02 -4.68 -14.12
CA ASP A 296 -1.78 -4.12 -14.62
C ASP A 296 -0.56 -4.72 -13.92
N SER A 297 0.59 -4.61 -14.56
CA SER A 297 1.84 -5.16 -14.08
C SER A 297 3.00 -4.20 -14.27
N LEU A 298 3.98 -4.28 -13.39
CA LEU A 298 5.22 -3.51 -13.42
C LEU A 298 6.35 -4.39 -12.91
N GLY A 299 7.51 -4.36 -13.56
CA GLY A 299 8.74 -4.89 -12.95
C GLY A 299 9.03 -4.11 -11.66
N ALA A 300 9.52 -4.76 -10.62
CA ALA A 300 9.74 -4.10 -9.34
C ALA A 300 10.81 -2.99 -9.40
N ASP A 301 11.58 -2.91 -10.49
CA ASP A 301 12.51 -1.83 -10.81
C ASP A 301 11.87 -0.64 -11.55
N GLY A 302 10.59 -0.76 -11.94
CA GLY A 302 9.82 0.25 -12.67
C GLY A 302 9.73 0.03 -14.18
N SER A 303 10.24 -1.09 -14.69
CA SER A 303 10.21 -1.43 -16.10
C SER A 303 8.93 -2.17 -16.53
N ALA A 304 8.78 -2.41 -17.83
CA ALA A 304 7.82 -3.34 -18.42
C ALA A 304 6.35 -3.16 -18.02
N TYR A 305 5.90 -1.90 -17.85
CA TYR A 305 4.51 -1.60 -17.50
C TYR A 305 3.53 -2.07 -18.57
N ARG A 306 2.53 -2.87 -18.18
CA ARG A 306 1.45 -3.35 -19.06
C ARG A 306 0.10 -3.29 -18.36
N ILE A 307 -0.95 -3.02 -19.13
CA ILE A 307 -2.35 -3.00 -18.68
C ILE A 307 -3.17 -4.00 -19.51
N HIS A 308 -3.96 -4.82 -18.84
CA HIS A 308 -4.96 -5.71 -19.39
C HIS A 308 -6.36 -5.24 -18.99
N ARG A 309 -7.28 -5.17 -19.96
CA ARG A 309 -8.67 -4.80 -19.67
C ARG A 309 -9.46 -6.03 -19.25
N ALA A 310 -10.15 -5.93 -18.11
CA ALA A 310 -11.09 -6.95 -17.66
C ALA A 310 -12.54 -6.68 -18.14
N GLN A 311 -12.81 -5.43 -18.52
CA GLN A 311 -14.08 -4.96 -19.08
C GLN A 311 -13.83 -4.16 -20.36
N ALA A 312 -14.87 -3.97 -21.17
CA ALA A 312 -14.78 -3.17 -22.39
C ALA A 312 -14.55 -1.69 -22.05
N LEU A 313 -13.29 -1.24 -22.13
CA LEU A 313 -12.87 0.14 -21.91
C LEU A 313 -12.25 0.72 -23.18
N GLU A 314 -12.71 1.91 -23.55
CA GLU A 314 -12.20 2.65 -24.70
C GLU A 314 -10.87 3.32 -24.35
N VAL A 315 -9.85 3.11 -25.18
CA VAL A 315 -8.52 3.70 -24.99
C VAL A 315 -8.55 5.18 -25.40
N ARG A 316 -8.10 6.06 -24.51
CA ARG A 316 -8.15 7.52 -24.70
C ARG A 316 -7.20 8.04 -25.79
N HIS A 317 -6.05 7.41 -25.95
CA HIS A 317 -4.96 7.90 -26.80
C HIS A 317 -4.35 6.80 -27.68
N PRO A 318 -4.30 6.94 -29.02
CA PRO A 318 -3.70 5.93 -29.89
C PRO A 318 -2.23 5.61 -29.60
N ARG A 319 -1.47 6.57 -29.03
CA ARG A 319 -0.06 6.37 -28.68
C ARG A 319 0.16 5.30 -27.61
N THR A 320 -0.81 5.03 -26.75
CA THR A 320 -0.67 3.99 -25.71
C THR A 320 -0.71 2.59 -26.31
N LEU A 321 -1.50 2.39 -27.36
CA LEU A 321 -1.52 1.16 -28.16
C LEU A 321 -0.18 0.98 -28.91
N ALA A 322 0.30 2.04 -29.55
CA ALA A 322 1.55 2.01 -30.31
C ALA A 322 2.80 1.72 -29.43
N ALA A 323 2.73 2.06 -28.14
CA ALA A 323 3.80 1.80 -27.17
C ALA A 323 3.75 0.39 -26.54
N GLY A 324 2.74 -0.42 -26.87
CA GLY A 324 2.58 -1.77 -26.29
C GLY A 324 2.18 -1.79 -24.80
N VAL A 325 1.80 -0.64 -24.22
CA VAL A 325 1.36 -0.56 -22.81
C VAL A 325 0.00 -1.23 -22.61
N ILE A 326 -0.90 -1.10 -23.58
CA ILE A 326 -2.19 -1.80 -23.58
C ILE A 326 -1.96 -3.18 -24.19
N ALA A 327 -2.04 -4.22 -23.36
CA ALA A 327 -1.90 -5.61 -23.74
C ALA A 327 -3.25 -6.21 -24.13
N GLU A 328 -3.25 -7.52 -24.44
CA GLU A 328 -4.47 -8.25 -24.79
C GLU A 328 -5.49 -8.27 -23.65
N ASP A 329 -6.77 -8.25 -24.03
CA ASP A 329 -7.89 -8.21 -23.10
C ASP A 329 -8.07 -9.56 -22.39
N VAL A 330 -8.35 -9.49 -21.10
CA VAL A 330 -8.60 -10.66 -20.25
C VAL A 330 -10.01 -10.52 -19.69
N LEU A 331 -10.99 -10.65 -20.61
CA LEU A 331 -12.39 -10.40 -20.28
C LEU A 331 -12.93 -11.52 -19.39
N GLY A 332 -13.59 -11.12 -18.29
CA GLY A 332 -14.23 -12.05 -17.37
C GLY A 332 -13.94 -11.73 -15.90
N THR A 333 -14.61 -12.48 -15.01
CA THR A 333 -14.53 -12.32 -13.55
C THR A 333 -14.00 -13.58 -12.85
N GLY A 334 -13.50 -14.56 -13.61
CA GLY A 334 -12.96 -15.81 -13.08
C GLY A 334 -11.53 -15.67 -12.56
N PRO A 335 -11.00 -16.71 -11.90
CA PRO A 335 -9.63 -16.71 -11.40
C PRO A 335 -8.64 -16.44 -12.53
N LEU A 336 -7.62 -15.59 -12.30
CA LEU A 336 -6.62 -15.28 -13.32
C LEU A 336 -5.41 -16.22 -13.24
N ARG A 337 -4.85 -16.54 -14.42
CA ARG A 337 -3.52 -17.12 -14.54
C ARG A 337 -2.55 -16.09 -15.08
N VAL A 338 -1.47 -15.84 -14.35
CA VAL A 338 -0.44 -14.87 -14.71
C VAL A 338 0.87 -15.62 -14.93
N HIS A 339 1.36 -15.59 -16.17
CA HIS A 339 2.64 -16.19 -16.54
C HIS A 339 3.77 -15.19 -16.33
N VAL A 340 4.79 -15.61 -15.59
CA VAL A 340 5.96 -14.79 -15.28
C VAL A 340 7.23 -15.53 -15.65
N ASP A 341 8.15 -14.85 -16.31
CA ASP A 341 9.54 -15.29 -16.41
C ASP A 341 10.32 -14.70 -15.23
N ALA A 342 10.72 -15.56 -14.30
CA ALA A 342 11.42 -15.16 -13.08
C ALA A 342 12.85 -14.68 -13.34
N ASP A 343 13.46 -15.04 -14.49
CA ASP A 343 14.83 -14.63 -14.81
C ASP A 343 14.88 -13.21 -15.39
N THR A 344 13.73 -12.68 -15.84
CA THR A 344 13.60 -11.34 -16.44
C THR A 344 12.58 -10.45 -15.73
N ALA A 345 11.92 -10.96 -14.68
CA ALA A 345 10.84 -10.29 -13.97
C ALA A 345 9.71 -9.77 -14.89
N ALA A 346 9.41 -10.50 -15.98
CA ALA A 346 8.46 -10.07 -16.98
C ALA A 346 7.16 -10.88 -16.92
N VAL A 347 6.02 -10.20 -17.00
CA VAL A 347 4.72 -10.86 -17.28
C VAL A 347 4.66 -11.19 -18.76
N THR A 348 4.64 -12.49 -19.08
CA THR A 348 4.72 -12.98 -20.46
C THR A 348 3.35 -13.27 -21.08
N ALA A 349 2.38 -13.65 -20.25
CA ALA A 349 1.00 -13.93 -20.68
C ALA A 349 0.05 -13.79 -19.50
N VAL A 350 -1.21 -13.46 -19.80
CA VAL A 350 -2.29 -13.39 -18.82
C VAL A 350 -3.52 -14.05 -19.45
N GLU A 351 -4.09 -15.01 -18.73
CA GLU A 351 -5.18 -15.83 -19.26
C GLU A 351 -6.32 -15.91 -18.24
N PRO A 352 -7.59 -15.92 -18.69
CA PRO A 352 -8.69 -16.35 -17.84
C PRO A 352 -8.45 -17.79 -17.38
N GLY A 353 -8.48 -18.04 -16.08
CA GLY A 353 -8.52 -19.39 -15.56
C GLY A 353 -9.94 -19.94 -15.68
N GLU A 354 -10.09 -21.14 -16.25
CA GLU A 354 -11.31 -21.91 -16.03
C GLU A 354 -11.46 -22.18 -14.52
N PRO A 355 -12.69 -22.20 -13.97
CA PRO A 355 -12.93 -22.77 -12.66
C PRO A 355 -12.46 -24.21 -12.72
N VAL A 356 -11.32 -24.44 -12.09
CA VAL A 356 -10.59 -25.69 -12.17
C VAL A 356 -11.51 -26.80 -11.69
N SER A 357 -11.83 -27.77 -12.54
CA SER A 357 -12.35 -29.05 -12.04
C SER A 357 -11.30 -29.60 -11.07
N GLU A 358 -11.69 -29.84 -9.81
CA GLU A 358 -10.84 -30.35 -8.72
C GLU A 358 -9.99 -31.57 -9.13
N THR A 359 -10.35 -32.27 -10.21
CA THR A 359 -9.72 -33.52 -10.65
C THR A 359 -8.53 -33.38 -11.59
N ALA A 360 -8.26 -32.21 -12.22
CA ALA A 360 -7.19 -32.10 -13.22
C ALA A 360 -5.93 -31.29 -12.79
N VAL A 361 -6.04 -30.38 -11.82
CA VAL A 361 -4.92 -29.51 -11.36
C VAL A 361 -4.38 -29.92 -9.98
N ALA A 362 -5.09 -30.81 -9.27
CA ALA A 362 -4.79 -31.20 -7.90
C ALA A 362 -3.50 -32.03 -7.70
N THR A 363 -2.73 -32.32 -8.75
CA THR A 363 -1.48 -33.11 -8.61
C THR A 363 -0.20 -32.31 -8.87
N THR A 364 -0.24 -31.04 -9.29
CA THR A 364 0.98 -30.27 -9.64
C THR A 364 1.04 -28.83 -9.12
N ALA A 365 -0.08 -28.20 -8.76
CA ALA A 365 -0.07 -26.84 -8.20
C ALA A 365 0.41 -26.83 -6.75
N ARG A 366 1.24 -25.84 -6.40
CA ARG A 366 1.76 -25.62 -5.05
C ARG A 366 1.10 -24.40 -4.43
N ASP A 367 1.00 -24.40 -3.11
CA ASP A 367 0.45 -23.25 -2.40
C ASP A 367 1.57 -22.27 -2.03
N TYR A 368 1.27 -20.98 -2.06
CA TYR A 368 2.10 -19.92 -1.47
C TYR A 368 1.37 -19.26 -0.30
N ALA A 369 2.14 -18.70 0.63
CA ALA A 369 1.60 -17.84 1.68
C ALA A 369 1.30 -16.45 1.09
N LEU A 370 0.07 -15.97 1.27
CA LEU A 370 -0.31 -14.60 0.96
C LEU A 370 -0.11 -13.75 2.23
N VAL A 371 0.87 -12.84 2.20
CA VAL A 371 1.36 -12.11 3.38
C VAL A 371 1.19 -10.61 3.18
N ALA A 372 0.88 -9.87 4.25
CA ALA A 372 0.76 -8.41 4.18
C ALA A 372 2.10 -7.76 3.77
N TYR A 373 2.07 -6.79 2.85
CA TYR A 373 3.26 -6.10 2.35
C TYR A 373 4.08 -5.43 3.45
N GLU A 374 3.40 -5.00 4.51
CA GLU A 374 3.95 -4.39 5.72
C GLU A 374 5.04 -5.23 6.39
N GLU A 375 5.00 -6.56 6.25
CA GLU A 375 6.01 -7.46 6.78
C GLU A 375 7.41 -7.20 6.17
N LEU A 376 7.46 -6.72 4.93
CA LEU A 376 8.72 -6.30 4.29
C LEU A 376 9.34 -5.08 4.98
N LEU A 377 8.57 -4.31 5.74
CA LEU A 377 9.03 -3.08 6.39
C LEU A 377 9.64 -3.34 7.77
N VAL A 378 9.49 -4.57 8.29
CA VAL A 378 9.93 -4.99 9.63
C VAL A 378 10.51 -6.42 9.63
N LEU A 379 11.27 -6.79 8.60
CA LEU A 379 11.86 -8.12 8.49
C LEU A 379 12.80 -8.42 9.67
N PRO A 380 12.78 -9.64 10.25
CA PRO A 380 13.68 -10.01 11.34
C PRO A 380 15.15 -9.90 10.95
N ARG A 381 15.96 -9.24 11.81
CA ARG A 381 17.42 -9.11 11.65
C ARG A 381 18.09 -9.14 13.03
N GLY A 382 18.77 -10.25 13.34
CA GLY A 382 19.29 -10.48 14.68
C GLY A 382 18.16 -10.50 15.72
N GLU A 383 18.32 -9.77 16.81
CA GLU A 383 17.30 -9.62 17.88
C GLU A 383 16.22 -8.56 17.55
N GLY A 384 16.34 -7.84 16.43
CA GLY A 384 15.45 -6.74 16.06
C GLY A 384 14.83 -6.92 14.68
N THR A 385 14.35 -5.81 14.11
CA THR A 385 13.79 -5.77 12.76
C THR A 385 14.48 -4.73 11.91
N MET A 386 14.42 -4.90 10.60
CA MET A 386 14.85 -3.89 9.65
C MET A 386 14.02 -3.97 8.37
N SER A 387 13.60 -2.80 7.86
CA SER A 387 12.94 -2.69 6.55
C SER A 387 13.81 -3.25 5.43
N ALA A 388 13.16 -3.99 4.53
CA ALA A 388 13.74 -4.46 3.28
C ALA A 388 14.25 -3.31 2.40
N PHE A 389 13.66 -2.12 2.56
CA PHE A 389 13.98 -0.93 1.79
C PHE A 389 14.85 0.04 2.59
N ASP A 390 15.65 0.84 1.89
CA ASP A 390 16.32 1.99 2.47
C ASP A 390 15.40 3.22 2.55
N ALA A 391 15.91 4.31 3.15
CA ALA A 391 15.14 5.55 3.31
C ALA A 391 14.76 6.23 1.97
N SER A 392 15.38 5.83 0.86
CA SER A 392 15.00 6.26 -0.50
C SER A 392 13.96 5.33 -1.14
N GLY A 393 13.66 4.20 -0.49
CA GLY A 393 12.76 3.15 -0.95
C GLY A 393 13.41 2.18 -1.94
N ARG A 394 14.73 1.99 -1.87
CA ARG A 394 15.45 0.98 -2.66
C ARG A 394 15.61 -0.30 -1.85
N LEU A 395 15.34 -1.45 -2.46
CA LEU A 395 15.57 -2.76 -1.87
C LEU A 395 17.05 -2.95 -1.53
N ARG A 396 17.37 -3.50 -0.36
CA ARG A 396 18.75 -3.62 0.14
C ARG A 396 19.42 -4.91 -0.37
N VAL A 397 19.67 -4.96 -1.69
CA VAL A 397 20.36 -6.07 -2.38
C VAL A 397 21.84 -5.78 -2.61
N SER A 398 22.62 -6.82 -2.93
CA SER A 398 24.07 -6.72 -3.19
C SER A 398 24.43 -6.21 -4.59
N SER A 399 23.54 -6.35 -5.58
CA SER A 399 23.79 -6.09 -7.01
C SER A 399 23.83 -4.61 -7.41
N GLY A 400 23.30 -3.71 -6.58
CA GLY A 400 23.24 -2.28 -6.84
C GLY A 400 22.13 -1.82 -7.82
N HIS A 401 21.31 -2.73 -8.36
CA HIS A 401 20.12 -2.41 -9.18
C HIS A 401 18.84 -2.80 -8.43
N PRO A 402 18.47 -2.04 -7.39
CA PRO A 402 17.46 -2.50 -6.47
C PRO A 402 16.06 -2.28 -7.04
N ALA A 403 15.19 -3.28 -6.84
CA ALA A 403 13.76 -3.07 -6.85
C ALA A 403 13.35 -1.92 -5.92
N LEU A 404 12.20 -1.31 -6.20
CA LEU A 404 11.74 -0.09 -5.58
C LEU A 404 10.50 -0.37 -4.74
N GLN A 405 10.41 0.31 -3.60
CA GLN A 405 9.22 0.39 -2.79
C GLN A 405 8.11 1.07 -3.61
N LEU A 406 6.85 0.65 -3.40
CA LEU A 406 5.73 1.29 -4.08
C LEU A 406 5.74 2.81 -3.86
N GLY A 407 5.41 3.57 -4.92
CA GLY A 407 5.46 5.04 -4.90
C GLY A 407 6.84 5.67 -5.15
N ARG A 408 7.90 4.85 -5.24
CA ARG A 408 9.27 5.26 -5.60
C ARG A 408 9.69 4.90 -7.02
N HIS A 409 8.79 4.31 -7.78
CA HIS A 409 8.98 4.00 -9.19
C HIS A 409 9.05 5.27 -10.04
N PRO A 410 9.84 5.24 -11.13
CA PRO A 410 9.92 6.33 -12.09
C PRO A 410 8.61 6.53 -12.88
N PRO A 411 8.43 7.69 -13.55
CA PRO A 411 7.29 7.90 -14.44
C PRO A 411 7.27 6.90 -15.59
N LEU A 412 6.07 6.41 -15.89
CA LEU A 412 5.75 5.43 -16.92
C LEU A 412 5.62 6.11 -18.28
N ALA A 413 6.33 5.60 -19.28
CA ALA A 413 6.09 5.97 -20.67
C ALA A 413 4.75 5.38 -21.17
N PRO A 414 4.10 5.99 -22.18
CA PRO A 414 4.45 7.26 -22.81
C PRO A 414 3.86 8.50 -22.10
N LEU A 415 3.00 8.32 -21.11
CA LEU A 415 2.21 9.41 -20.51
C LEU A 415 2.95 10.18 -19.40
N GLN A 416 4.12 9.69 -18.98
CA GLN A 416 4.91 10.27 -17.89
C GLN A 416 4.12 10.36 -16.57
N ARG A 417 3.30 9.33 -16.29
CA ARG A 417 2.53 9.17 -15.05
C ARG A 417 3.20 8.13 -14.16
N THR A 418 3.13 8.26 -12.84
CA THR A 418 3.69 7.22 -11.95
C THR A 418 2.71 6.06 -11.78
N PHE A 419 3.23 4.89 -11.44
CA PHE A 419 2.42 3.67 -11.27
C PHE A 419 1.36 3.79 -10.15
N ASP A 420 1.64 4.58 -9.13
CA ASP A 420 0.75 4.92 -8.01
C ASP A 420 -0.03 6.23 -8.22
N ASP A 421 -0.09 6.77 -9.45
CA ASP A 421 -0.99 7.89 -9.77
C ASP A 421 -2.43 7.42 -9.52
N PRO A 422 -3.18 8.04 -8.58
CA PRO A 422 -4.54 7.60 -8.30
C PRO A 422 -5.45 7.72 -9.52
N ARG A 423 -5.14 8.62 -10.46
CA ARG A 423 -5.93 8.87 -11.68
C ARG A 423 -5.36 8.17 -12.92
N LEU A 424 -4.59 7.09 -12.72
CA LEU A 424 -3.99 6.36 -13.84
C LEU A 424 -5.04 5.76 -14.80
N VAL A 425 -6.20 5.33 -14.29
CA VAL A 425 -7.29 4.76 -15.11
C VAL A 425 -7.75 5.76 -16.18
N GLU A 426 -8.10 6.99 -15.79
CA GLU A 426 -8.56 8.03 -16.71
C GLU A 426 -7.44 8.63 -17.58
N ALA A 427 -6.17 8.37 -17.25
CA ALA A 427 -5.05 8.73 -18.10
C ALA A 427 -4.99 7.84 -19.37
N TYR A 428 -5.33 6.56 -19.24
CA TYR A 428 -5.28 5.59 -20.34
C TYR A 428 -6.63 5.35 -21.03
N PHE A 429 -7.74 5.46 -20.31
CA PHE A 429 -9.07 5.10 -20.80
C PHE A 429 -10.06 6.26 -20.73
N LEU A 430 -11.04 6.25 -21.62
CA LEU A 430 -12.25 7.05 -21.44
C LEU A 430 -13.08 6.42 -20.32
N LEU A 431 -13.55 7.25 -19.40
CA LEU A 431 -14.39 6.80 -18.31
C LEU A 431 -15.80 6.46 -18.83
N PRO A 432 -16.33 5.28 -18.47
CA PRO A 432 -17.76 4.99 -18.58
C PRO A 432 -18.61 6.10 -17.95
N LEU A 433 -19.81 6.31 -18.48
CA LEU A 433 -20.69 7.44 -18.09
C LEU A 433 -21.02 7.45 -16.59
N ASP A 434 -21.11 6.29 -15.97
CA ASP A 434 -21.37 6.10 -14.54
C ASP A 434 -20.17 6.46 -13.65
N MET A 435 -18.95 6.46 -14.19
CA MET A 435 -17.72 6.91 -13.51
C MET A 435 -17.28 8.34 -13.91
N ALA A 436 -17.95 8.96 -14.88
CA ALA A 436 -17.62 10.32 -15.30
C ALA A 436 -17.92 11.32 -14.17
N PRO A 437 -17.10 12.38 -14.00
CA PRO A 437 -17.33 13.37 -12.95
C PRO A 437 -18.71 14.02 -13.09
N GLU A 438 -19.39 14.24 -11.96
CA GLU A 438 -20.70 14.89 -11.95
C GLU A 438 -20.59 16.30 -12.53
N ARG A 439 -21.31 16.57 -13.62
CA ARG A 439 -21.37 17.92 -14.19
C ARG A 439 -22.48 18.70 -13.50
N VAL A 440 -22.08 19.61 -12.62
CA VAL A 440 -23.01 20.60 -12.05
C VAL A 440 -23.17 21.76 -13.04
N ALA A 441 -24.31 21.83 -13.72
CA ALA A 441 -24.70 22.98 -14.53
C ALA A 441 -25.86 23.71 -13.83
N GLY A 442 -25.53 24.74 -13.04
CA GLY A 442 -26.52 25.46 -12.20
C GLY A 442 -26.94 24.67 -10.95
N ASN A 443 -28.19 24.83 -10.49
CA ASN A 443 -28.73 24.16 -9.30
C ASN A 443 -29.28 22.73 -9.58
N GLN A 444 -28.90 22.11 -10.70
CA GLN A 444 -29.28 20.74 -11.03
C GLN A 444 -28.05 19.87 -11.19
N VAL A 445 -28.02 18.76 -10.45
CA VAL A 445 -27.09 17.66 -10.69
C VAL A 445 -27.57 16.96 -11.97
N ILE A 446 -26.83 17.16 -13.06
CA ILE A 446 -27.11 16.46 -14.32
C ILE A 446 -26.20 15.24 -14.34
N ARG A 447 -26.77 14.06 -14.10
CA ARG A 447 -26.12 12.81 -14.54
C ARG A 447 -26.19 12.78 -16.07
N PRO A 448 -25.08 12.48 -16.77
CA PRO A 448 -25.10 12.38 -18.23
C PRO A 448 -26.04 11.29 -18.73
#